data_AF-A0A830CQ76-F1
#
_entry.id   AF-A0A830CQ76-F1
#
_cell.length_a   1.000
_cell.length_b   1.000
_cell.length_c   1.000
_cell.angle_alpha   90.00
_cell.angle_beta   90.00
_cell.angle_gamma   90.00
#
_symmetry.space_group_name_H-M   'P 1'
#
loop_
_entity.id
_entity.type
_entity.pdbx_description
1 polymer ?
#
loop_
_entity_poly.entity_id
_entity_poly.type
_entity_poly.pdbx_seq_one_letter_code
_entity_poly.pdbx_strand_id
1 'polypeptide(L)'
;MQNRKRSPFILSELKDKDLNKSHESKSVYNDNWIHSLAINHLSHSLQASTGHKSKKSGYDGLVEAARMVHRNFSPTQQRVIIRQSLDLAAPRPILNLMRALMPPSKGAREKFAVMTTLFFSWLVGPCEVRESDCEGGKEKNVVYIPKCRFLEETNCVGMCTNLCKMPSQEFIKETLGTPVNMVPNFDDMSCEMIFGQEPPAQSLDPAFAQPCYKQCNSFLNSYKKLLFI
;
A
#
# COMPACT_ATOMS: atom_id res chain seq x y z
N MET A 1 48.36 16.87 6.43
CA MET A 1 47.71 17.98 7.17
C MET A 1 46.54 18.44 6.29
N GLN A 2 45.26 18.41 6.64
CA GLN A 2 44.58 18.69 7.90
C GLN A 2 43.43 17.70 8.14
N ASN A 3 43.43 17.15 9.34
CA ASN A 3 42.35 16.39 9.93
C ASN A 3 41.29 17.40 10.41
N ARG A 4 40.24 17.68 9.61
CA ARG A 4 39.11 18.52 10.06
C ARG A 4 38.30 17.74 11.08
N LYS A 5 38.63 17.93 12.36
CA LYS A 5 37.78 17.56 13.50
C LYS A 5 36.39 18.15 13.27
N ARG A 6 35.41 17.32 12.90
CA ARG A 6 33.99 17.72 12.94
C ARG A 6 33.65 17.99 14.40
N SER A 7 33.16 19.20 14.67
CA SER A 7 32.80 19.67 16.01
C SER A 7 31.78 18.72 16.66
N PRO A 8 31.97 18.32 17.92
CA PRO A 8 31.06 17.41 18.62
C PRO A 8 29.62 17.93 18.70
N PHE A 9 29.42 19.25 18.55
CA PHE A 9 28.11 19.91 18.58
C PHE A 9 27.22 19.56 17.37
N ILE A 10 27.79 19.43 16.17
CA ILE A 10 27.03 19.06 14.96
C ILE A 10 26.64 17.57 15.00
N LEU A 11 27.47 16.74 15.64
CA LEU A 11 27.16 15.33 15.83
C LEU A 11 26.02 15.12 16.84
N SER A 12 25.90 15.96 17.87
CA SER A 12 24.76 15.90 18.79
C SER A 12 23.46 16.39 18.15
N GLU A 13 23.48 17.47 17.35
CA GLU A 13 22.27 17.96 16.68
C GLU A 13 21.74 17.01 15.59
N LEU A 14 22.62 16.30 14.88
CA LEU A 14 22.22 15.24 13.95
C LEU A 14 21.66 14.02 14.68
N LYS A 15 22.22 13.68 15.85
CA LYS A 15 21.79 12.55 16.66
C LYS A 15 20.45 12.82 17.34
N ASP A 16 20.18 14.05 17.76
CA ASP A 16 18.90 14.48 18.33
C ASP A 16 17.79 14.58 17.28
N LYS A 17 18.13 14.94 16.03
CA LYS A 17 17.17 14.89 14.90
C LYS A 17 16.81 13.46 14.50
N ASP A 18 17.75 12.52 14.58
CA ASP A 18 17.51 11.10 14.27
C ASP A 18 16.76 10.33 15.39
N LEU A 19 16.86 10.77 16.64
CA LEU A 19 16.14 10.18 17.78
C LEU A 19 14.69 10.66 17.89
N ASN A 20 14.36 11.83 17.33
CA ASN A 20 13.02 12.43 17.37
C ASN A 20 12.21 12.25 16.07
N LYS A 21 12.70 11.52 15.07
CA LYS A 21 11.88 11.16 13.89
C LYS A 21 10.95 10.00 14.27
N SER A 22 9.80 10.42 14.83
CA SER A 22 8.50 9.75 14.91
C SER A 22 8.40 8.41 15.64
N HIS A 23 8.36 8.49 16.98
CA HIS A 23 7.38 7.71 17.73
C HIS A 23 6.01 8.42 17.61
N GLU A 24 5.55 8.64 16.38
CA GLU A 24 4.19 9.11 16.16
C GLU A 24 3.26 7.99 16.63
N SER A 25 2.29 8.32 17.48
CA SER A 25 1.40 7.32 18.05
C SER A 25 0.70 6.56 16.92
N LYS A 26 0.75 5.22 16.99
CA LYS A 26 0.05 4.34 16.05
C LYS A 26 -1.41 4.77 15.94
N SER A 27 -1.90 4.95 14.72
CA SER A 27 -3.29 5.37 14.50
C SER A 27 -4.27 4.32 15.03
N VAL A 28 -5.37 4.77 15.65
CA VAL A 28 -6.47 3.89 16.05
C VAL A 28 -7.51 3.88 14.94
N TYR A 29 -7.72 2.71 14.33
CA TYR A 29 -8.71 2.50 13.28
C TYR A 29 -9.93 1.79 13.86
N ASN A 30 -11.11 2.41 13.75
CA ASN A 30 -12.37 1.82 14.19
C ASN A 30 -13.14 1.23 13.00
N ASP A 31 -13.03 -0.10 12.84
CA ASP A 31 -13.74 -0.81 11.79
C ASP A 31 -15.19 -1.07 12.21
N ASN A 32 -16.15 -0.51 11.47
CA ASN A 32 -17.55 -0.89 11.62
C ASN A 32 -17.80 -2.31 11.06
N TRP A 33 -19.04 -2.78 11.16
CA TRP A 33 -19.38 -4.14 10.73
C TRP A 33 -19.20 -4.37 9.22
N ILE A 34 -19.41 -3.35 8.37
CA ILE A 34 -19.20 -3.43 6.91
C ILE A 34 -17.69 -3.52 6.61
N HIS A 35 -16.89 -2.68 7.28
CA HIS A 35 -15.44 -2.72 7.18
C HIS A 35 -14.91 -4.09 7.61
N SER A 36 -15.42 -4.62 8.71
CA SER A 36 -15.07 -5.95 9.22
C SER A 36 -15.40 -7.05 8.21
N LEU A 37 -16.55 -6.99 7.55
CA LEU A 37 -16.92 -7.93 6.49
C LEU A 37 -15.96 -7.85 5.30
N ALA A 38 -15.67 -6.63 4.83
CA ALA A 38 -14.75 -6.42 3.70
C ALA A 38 -13.32 -6.89 4.01
N ILE A 39 -12.83 -6.60 5.21
CA ILE A 39 -11.52 -7.05 5.71
C ILE A 39 -11.47 -8.58 5.75
N ASN A 40 -12.47 -9.22 6.34
CA ASN A 40 -12.51 -10.67 6.45
C ASN A 40 -12.57 -11.34 5.06
N HIS A 41 -13.36 -10.77 4.14
CA HIS A 41 -13.45 -11.24 2.76
C HIS A 41 -12.08 -11.18 2.06
N LEU A 42 -11.43 -10.02 2.07
CA LEU A 42 -10.11 -9.86 1.43
C LEU A 42 -9.04 -10.75 2.10
N SER A 43 -9.06 -10.86 3.43
CA SER A 43 -8.15 -11.73 4.17
C SER A 43 -8.35 -13.20 3.81
N HIS A 44 -9.60 -13.65 3.68
CA HIS A 44 -9.92 -15.01 3.26
C HIS A 44 -9.50 -15.28 1.81
N SER A 45 -9.71 -14.33 0.89
CA SER A 45 -9.23 -14.46 -0.49
C SER A 45 -7.72 -14.62 -0.55
N LEU A 46 -6.97 -13.86 0.26
CA LEU A 46 -5.51 -13.96 0.35
C LEU A 46 -5.04 -15.30 0.94
N GLN A 47 -5.70 -15.75 2.01
CA GLN A 47 -5.46 -17.04 2.63
C GLN A 47 -5.75 -18.20 1.66
N ALA A 48 -6.85 -18.11 0.89
CA ALA A 48 -7.21 -19.11 -0.13
C ALA A 48 -6.18 -19.19 -1.26
N SER A 49 -5.65 -18.06 -1.75
CA SER A 49 -4.60 -18.04 -2.79
C SER A 49 -3.28 -18.68 -2.36
N THR A 50 -3.08 -18.87 -1.05
CA THR A 50 -1.81 -19.37 -0.49
C THR A 50 -1.94 -20.73 0.20
N GLY A 51 -3.17 -21.21 0.42
CA GLY A 51 -3.45 -22.41 1.20
C GLY A 51 -3.19 -22.29 2.71
N HIS A 52 -2.87 -21.09 3.22
CA HIS A 52 -2.55 -20.86 4.62
C HIS A 52 -3.74 -20.27 5.37
N LYS A 53 -3.87 -20.58 6.67
CA LYS A 53 -4.89 -20.01 7.56
C LYS A 53 -4.25 -19.18 8.67
N SER A 54 -4.73 -17.96 8.87
CA SER A 54 -4.41 -17.11 10.02
C SER A 54 -5.38 -17.39 11.16
N LYS A 55 -4.90 -17.31 12.41
CA LYS A 55 -5.74 -17.36 13.61
C LYS A 55 -6.21 -15.97 14.06
N LYS A 56 -5.68 -14.91 13.47
CA LYS A 56 -6.03 -13.53 13.78
C LYS A 56 -7.26 -13.11 12.99
N SER A 57 -8.09 -12.28 13.60
CA SER A 57 -9.30 -11.71 12.99
C SER A 57 -9.07 -10.27 12.54
N GLY A 58 -10.00 -9.76 11.72
CA GLY A 58 -9.98 -8.37 11.29
C GLY A 58 -8.70 -8.01 10.53
N TYR A 59 -8.28 -6.75 10.67
CA TYR A 59 -7.19 -6.20 9.87
C TYR A 59 -5.85 -6.89 10.19
N ASP A 60 -5.64 -7.28 11.45
CA ASP A 60 -4.44 -8.02 11.87
C ASP A 60 -4.31 -9.37 11.16
N GLY A 61 -5.41 -10.05 10.88
CA GLY A 61 -5.43 -11.27 10.08
C GLY A 61 -4.99 -11.03 8.63
N LEU A 62 -5.48 -9.95 8.01
CA LEU A 62 -5.04 -9.54 6.67
C LEU A 62 -3.53 -9.22 6.65
N VAL A 63 -3.04 -8.45 7.62
CA VAL A 63 -1.61 -8.11 7.72
C VAL A 63 -0.76 -9.35 7.98
N GLU A 64 -1.22 -10.29 8.81
CA GLU A 64 -0.52 -11.56 9.03
C GLU A 64 -0.42 -12.41 7.77
N ALA A 65 -1.52 -12.54 7.01
CA ALA A 65 -1.52 -13.23 5.73
C ALA A 65 -0.57 -12.55 4.73
N ALA A 66 -0.59 -11.22 4.64
CA ALA A 66 0.33 -10.47 3.80
C ALA A 66 1.80 -10.69 4.21
N ARG A 67 2.11 -10.69 5.52
CA ARG A 67 3.46 -10.97 6.03
C ARG A 67 3.91 -12.39 5.68
N MET A 68 3.02 -13.37 5.75
CA MET A 68 3.31 -14.73 5.32
C MET A 68 3.68 -14.76 3.83
N VAL A 69 2.90 -14.10 2.97
CA VAL A 69 3.20 -14.01 1.53
C VAL A 69 4.56 -13.36 1.29
N HIS A 70 4.83 -12.26 1.97
CA HIS A 70 6.10 -11.55 1.82
C HIS A 70 7.33 -12.39 2.20
N ARG A 71 7.19 -13.24 3.23
CA ARG A 71 8.28 -14.05 3.78
C ARG A 71 8.60 -15.28 2.94
N ASN A 72 7.56 -15.94 2.42
CA ASN A 72 7.68 -17.28 1.84
C ASN A 72 7.81 -17.28 0.32
N PHE A 73 7.56 -16.15 -0.35
CA PHE A 73 7.49 -16.07 -1.80
C PHE A 73 8.41 -14.98 -2.33
N SER A 74 8.96 -15.19 -3.54
CA SER A 74 9.74 -14.16 -4.24
C SER A 74 8.87 -12.96 -4.64
N PRO A 75 9.43 -11.76 -4.88
CA PRO A 75 8.65 -10.58 -5.28
C PRO A 75 7.72 -10.80 -6.48
N THR A 76 8.13 -11.61 -7.46
CA THR A 76 7.28 -11.97 -8.60
C THR A 76 6.10 -12.84 -8.18
N GLN A 77 6.36 -13.88 -7.38
CA GLN A 77 5.29 -14.76 -6.85
C GLN A 77 4.33 -14.00 -5.93
N GLN A 78 4.85 -13.09 -5.11
CA GLN A 78 4.06 -12.21 -4.25
C GLN A 78 3.01 -11.45 -5.07
N ARG A 79 3.42 -10.82 -6.17
CA ARG A 79 2.51 -10.06 -7.05
C ARG A 79 1.43 -10.95 -7.68
N VAL A 80 1.82 -12.13 -8.15
CA VAL A 80 0.89 -13.11 -8.73
C VAL A 80 -0.16 -13.53 -7.70
N ILE A 81 0.27 -13.87 -6.48
CA ILE A 81 -0.64 -14.27 -5.39
C ILE A 81 -1.62 -13.15 -5.08
N ILE A 82 -1.15 -11.91 -4.90
CA ILE A 82 -2.05 -10.79 -4.62
C ILE A 82 -3.00 -10.54 -5.78
N ARG A 83 -2.53 -10.59 -7.04
CA ARG A 83 -3.39 -10.44 -8.22
C ARG A 83 -4.52 -11.46 -8.20
N GLN A 84 -4.22 -12.72 -7.90
CA GLN A 84 -5.22 -13.79 -7.77
C GLN A 84 -6.17 -13.54 -6.61
N SER A 85 -5.68 -13.08 -5.46
CA SER A 85 -6.51 -12.75 -4.30
C SER A 85 -7.47 -11.61 -4.59
N LEU A 86 -7.03 -10.58 -5.33
CA LEU A 86 -7.89 -9.49 -5.78
C LEU A 86 -8.95 -9.99 -6.77
N ASP A 87 -8.59 -10.87 -7.70
CA ASP A 87 -9.53 -11.48 -8.65
C ASP A 87 -10.58 -12.36 -7.94
N LEU A 88 -10.20 -13.06 -6.88
CA LEU A 88 -11.14 -13.83 -6.04
C LEU A 88 -12.02 -12.91 -5.20
N ALA A 89 -11.47 -11.81 -4.71
CA ALA A 89 -12.20 -10.87 -3.87
C ALA A 89 -13.21 -10.05 -4.67
N ALA A 90 -12.92 -9.77 -5.95
CA ALA A 90 -13.66 -8.80 -6.73
C ALA A 90 -14.70 -9.44 -7.68
N PRO A 91 -15.98 -9.07 -7.58
CA PRO A 91 -17.03 -9.63 -8.43
C PRO A 91 -16.91 -9.14 -9.89
N ARG A 92 -16.33 -9.97 -10.77
CA ARG A 92 -16.09 -9.65 -12.19
C ARG A 92 -17.32 -9.08 -12.95
N PRO A 93 -18.56 -9.57 -12.76
CA PRO A 93 -19.73 -8.99 -13.43
C PRO A 93 -19.93 -7.50 -13.11
N ILE A 94 -19.70 -7.10 -11.86
CA ILE A 94 -19.86 -5.70 -11.42
C ILE A 94 -18.76 -4.83 -12.02
N LEU A 95 -17.52 -5.31 -12.03
CA LEU A 95 -16.38 -4.57 -12.61
C LEU A 95 -16.54 -4.39 -14.13
N ASN A 96 -16.99 -5.43 -14.84
CA ASN A 96 -17.26 -5.34 -16.28
C ASN A 96 -18.37 -4.33 -16.58
N LEU A 97 -19.43 -4.31 -15.77
CA LEU A 97 -20.49 -3.31 -15.88
C LEU A 97 -19.96 -1.91 -15.62
N MET A 98 -19.18 -1.70 -14.56
CA MET A 98 -18.55 -0.42 -14.26
C MET A 98 -17.68 0.08 -15.43
N ARG A 99 -16.85 -0.79 -16.00
CA ARG A 99 -16.01 -0.47 -17.16
C ARG A 99 -16.83 -0.09 -18.38
N ALA A 100 -17.94 -0.79 -18.64
CA ALA A 100 -18.83 -0.48 -19.75
C ALA A 100 -19.56 0.87 -19.57
N LEU A 101 -19.96 1.20 -18.34
CA LEU A 101 -20.69 2.44 -18.03
C LEU A 101 -19.78 3.67 -17.86
N MET A 102 -18.49 3.47 -17.60
CA MET A 102 -17.51 4.54 -17.36
C MET A 102 -16.31 4.40 -18.30
N PRO A 103 -16.45 4.76 -19.59
CA PRO A 103 -15.34 4.75 -20.52
C PRO A 103 -14.26 5.76 -20.08
N PRO A 104 -12.99 5.54 -20.47
CA PRO A 104 -11.87 6.43 -20.12
C PRO A 104 -12.19 7.88 -20.46
N SER A 105 -12.30 8.71 -19.42
CA SER A 105 -12.67 10.13 -19.51
C SER A 105 -12.31 10.83 -18.22
N LYS A 106 -12.21 12.17 -18.24
CA LYS A 106 -12.09 13.01 -17.04
C LYS A 106 -13.12 12.63 -15.97
N GLY A 107 -14.40 12.56 -16.36
CA GLY A 107 -15.48 12.23 -15.44
C GLY A 107 -15.37 10.83 -14.83
N ALA A 108 -14.82 9.85 -15.55
CA ALA A 108 -14.54 8.52 -15.00
C ALA A 108 -13.42 8.57 -13.96
N ARG A 109 -12.31 9.28 -14.23
CA ARG A 109 -11.18 9.44 -13.30
C ARG A 109 -11.60 10.11 -11.99
N GLU A 110 -12.38 11.18 -12.07
CA GLU A 110 -12.89 11.88 -10.88
C GLU A 110 -13.86 11.01 -10.07
N LYS A 111 -14.76 10.27 -10.74
CA LYS A 111 -15.66 9.32 -10.07
C LYS A 111 -14.89 8.18 -9.41
N PHE A 112 -13.85 7.64 -10.06
CA PHE A 112 -13.02 6.60 -9.46
C PHE A 112 -12.30 7.10 -8.21
N ALA A 113 -11.73 8.32 -8.23
CA ALA A 113 -11.11 8.90 -7.06
C ALA A 113 -12.08 9.01 -5.88
N VAL A 114 -13.29 9.56 -6.11
CA VAL A 114 -14.34 9.64 -5.08
C VAL A 114 -14.79 8.25 -4.61
N MET A 115 -14.99 7.31 -5.53
CA MET A 115 -15.39 5.93 -5.18
C MET A 115 -14.34 5.26 -4.30
N THR A 116 -13.06 5.47 -4.60
CA THR A 116 -11.97 4.90 -3.81
C THR A 116 -11.97 5.44 -2.37
N THR A 117 -12.22 6.74 -2.16
CA THR A 117 -12.30 7.29 -0.79
C THR A 117 -13.45 6.71 0.04
N LEU A 118 -14.53 6.29 -0.61
CA LEU A 118 -15.70 5.71 0.05
C LEU A 118 -15.52 4.21 0.34
N PHE A 119 -15.03 3.45 -0.64
CA PHE A 119 -15.04 1.98 -0.57
C PHE A 119 -13.74 1.33 -0.12
N PHE A 120 -12.62 2.08 -0.06
CA PHE A 120 -11.31 1.53 0.30
C PHE A 120 -10.70 2.16 1.55
N SER A 121 -11.39 3.10 2.20
CA SER A 121 -10.89 3.74 3.43
C SER A 121 -10.67 2.75 4.59
N TRP A 122 -11.43 1.66 4.65
CA TRP A 122 -11.20 0.57 5.60
C TRP A 122 -9.84 -0.13 5.39
N LEU A 123 -9.37 -0.19 4.13
CA LEU A 123 -8.16 -0.92 3.74
C LEU A 123 -6.91 -0.06 3.92
N VAL A 124 -6.96 1.18 3.43
CA VAL A 124 -5.80 2.08 3.38
C VAL A 124 -5.85 3.20 4.40
N GLY A 125 -6.95 3.37 5.14
CA GLY A 125 -7.16 4.48 6.08
C GLY A 125 -7.98 5.62 5.49
N PRO A 126 -8.26 6.69 6.25
CA PRO A 126 -8.96 7.87 5.75
C PRO A 126 -8.29 8.47 4.51
N CYS A 127 -9.10 8.91 3.55
CA CYS A 127 -8.62 9.47 2.29
C CYS A 127 -9.34 10.78 1.97
N GLU A 128 -8.68 11.64 1.20
CA GLU A 128 -9.26 12.86 0.62
C GLU A 128 -9.00 12.90 -0.89
N VAL A 129 -9.88 13.56 -1.63
CA VAL A 129 -9.69 13.79 -3.06
C VAL A 129 -8.99 15.12 -3.28
N ARG A 130 -7.90 15.11 -4.06
CA ARG A 130 -7.12 16.27 -4.45
C ARG A 130 -7.15 16.49 -5.96
N GLU A 131 -6.77 17.69 -6.36
CA GLU A 131 -6.64 18.08 -7.76
C GLU A 131 -5.22 17.79 -8.28
N SER A 132 -5.11 17.35 -9.54
CA SER A 132 -3.85 17.36 -10.28
C SER A 132 -4.06 17.86 -11.70
N ASP A 133 -2.95 18.25 -12.34
CA ASP A 133 -2.93 18.55 -13.77
C ASP A 133 -2.87 17.23 -14.55
N CYS A 134 -3.95 16.91 -15.26
CA CYS A 134 -4.06 15.72 -16.11
C CYS A 134 -4.57 16.14 -17.49
N GLU A 135 -3.93 15.64 -18.56
CA GLU A 135 -4.32 15.95 -19.95
C GLU A 135 -4.48 17.46 -20.26
N GLY A 136 -3.70 18.31 -19.59
CA GLY A 136 -3.71 19.77 -19.79
C GLY A 136 -4.82 20.53 -19.04
N GLY A 137 -5.54 19.87 -18.12
CA GLY A 137 -6.54 20.52 -17.27
C GLY A 137 -6.48 20.04 -15.81
N LYS A 138 -7.08 20.82 -14.91
CA LYS A 138 -7.25 20.43 -13.50
C LYS A 138 -8.39 19.43 -13.35
N GLU A 139 -8.12 18.34 -12.64
CA GLU A 139 -9.07 17.27 -12.38
C GLU A 139 -8.97 16.78 -10.94
N LYS A 140 -10.10 16.39 -10.35
CA LYS A 140 -10.16 15.79 -9.00
C LYS A 140 -9.88 14.28 -9.05
N ASN A 141 -8.70 13.91 -9.54
CA ASN A 141 -8.32 12.54 -9.89
C ASN A 141 -7.30 11.93 -8.92
N VAL A 142 -6.89 12.64 -7.87
CA VAL A 142 -5.92 12.13 -6.88
C VAL A 142 -6.64 11.72 -5.62
N VAL A 143 -6.41 10.49 -5.16
CA VAL A 143 -6.76 10.07 -3.80
C VAL A 143 -5.53 10.20 -2.94
N TYR A 144 -5.55 11.14 -2.01
CA TYR A 144 -4.51 11.29 -1.01
C TYR A 144 -4.89 10.56 0.27
N ILE A 145 -3.98 9.73 0.75
CA ILE A 145 -4.08 8.98 1.99
C ILE A 145 -3.03 9.58 2.92
N PRO A 146 -3.41 10.44 3.90
CA PRO A 146 -2.45 11.11 4.76
C PRO A 146 -1.58 10.13 5.56
N LYS A 147 -2.14 8.98 5.93
CA LYS A 147 -1.41 7.91 6.60
C LYS A 147 -1.97 6.55 6.19
N CYS A 148 -1.22 5.83 5.37
CA CYS A 148 -1.63 4.56 4.80
C CYS A 148 -1.59 3.46 5.86
N ARG A 149 -2.77 2.98 6.26
CA ARG A 149 -2.95 1.92 7.25
C ARG A 149 -2.11 0.68 6.95
N PHE A 150 -2.08 0.25 5.69
CA PHE A 150 -1.29 -0.94 5.30
C PHE A 150 0.21 -0.69 5.46
N LEU A 151 0.69 0.49 5.07
CA LEU A 151 2.10 0.86 5.21
C LEU A 151 2.50 1.04 6.68
N GLU A 152 1.65 1.68 7.49
CA GLU A 152 1.85 1.86 8.94
C GLU A 152 1.91 0.50 9.66
N GLU A 153 0.98 -0.41 9.36
CA GLU A 153 0.90 -1.72 10.02
C GLU A 153 2.02 -2.67 9.58
N THR A 154 2.38 -2.67 8.30
CA THR A 154 3.41 -3.56 7.77
C THR A 154 4.82 -3.02 8.02
N ASN A 155 4.98 -1.70 8.04
CA ASN A 155 6.24 -0.99 8.18
C ASN A 155 7.34 -1.60 7.28
N CYS A 156 6.99 -1.85 6.01
CA CYS A 156 7.81 -2.56 5.06
C CYS A 156 7.63 -2.03 3.62
N VAL A 157 8.68 -1.43 3.07
CA VAL A 157 8.76 -0.95 1.68
C VAL A 157 8.48 -2.09 0.70
N GLY A 158 9.06 -3.27 0.94
CA GLY A 158 8.87 -4.45 0.09
C GLY A 158 7.42 -4.94 0.03
N MET A 159 6.68 -4.88 1.15
CA MET A 159 5.27 -5.23 1.19
C MET A 159 4.41 -4.17 0.50
N CYS A 160 4.66 -2.89 0.75
CA CYS A 160 3.95 -1.81 0.07
C CYS A 160 4.11 -1.90 -1.46
N THR A 161 5.32 -2.10 -1.95
CA THR A 161 5.61 -2.16 -3.39
C THR A 161 5.06 -3.43 -4.04
N ASN A 162 5.31 -4.61 -3.45
CA ASN A 162 4.99 -5.90 -4.10
C ASN A 162 3.61 -6.45 -3.78
N LEU A 163 2.99 -6.05 -2.66
CA LEU A 163 1.68 -6.55 -2.25
C LEU A 163 0.55 -5.55 -2.38
N CYS A 164 0.84 -4.25 -2.43
CA CYS A 164 -0.19 -3.22 -2.61
C CYS A 164 -0.02 -2.54 -3.97
N LYS A 165 1.04 -1.75 -4.14
CA LYS A 165 1.24 -0.89 -5.31
C LYS A 165 1.18 -1.65 -6.64
N MET A 166 2.12 -2.56 -6.91
CA MET A 166 2.19 -3.19 -8.24
C MET A 166 0.91 -3.97 -8.59
N PRO A 167 0.40 -4.88 -7.74
CA PRO A 167 -0.79 -5.66 -8.07
C PRO A 167 -2.05 -4.81 -8.18
N SER A 168 -2.22 -3.77 -7.35
CA SER A 168 -3.42 -2.93 -7.42
C SER A 168 -3.44 -2.04 -8.66
N GLN A 169 -2.29 -1.50 -9.09
CA GLN A 169 -2.21 -0.73 -10.33
C GLN A 169 -2.57 -1.58 -11.56
N GLU A 170 -2.04 -2.81 -11.63
CA GLU A 170 -2.36 -3.77 -12.68
C GLU A 170 -3.84 -4.18 -12.63
N PHE A 171 -4.34 -4.54 -11.45
CA PHE A 171 -5.75 -4.89 -11.24
C PHE A 171 -6.70 -3.79 -11.72
N ILE A 172 -6.46 -2.54 -11.31
CA ILE A 172 -7.32 -1.40 -11.65
C ILE A 172 -7.28 -1.13 -13.16
N LYS A 173 -6.09 -1.14 -13.76
CA LYS A 173 -5.94 -0.94 -15.22
C LYS A 173 -6.67 -2.03 -16.01
N GLU A 174 -6.49 -3.29 -15.64
CA GLU A 174 -7.06 -4.42 -16.38
C GLU A 174 -8.57 -4.57 -16.18
N THR A 175 -9.09 -4.26 -14.99
CA THR A 175 -10.52 -4.44 -14.67
C THR A 175 -11.36 -3.21 -14.97
N LEU A 176 -10.87 -2.01 -14.65
CA LEU A 176 -11.59 -0.76 -14.82
C LEU A 176 -11.18 0.01 -16.08
N GLY A 177 -10.10 -0.39 -16.75
CA GLY A 177 -9.63 0.27 -17.97
C GLY A 177 -9.00 1.64 -17.73
N THR A 178 -8.69 2.00 -16.48
CA THR A 178 -8.12 3.29 -16.11
C THR A 178 -6.75 3.08 -15.47
N PRO A 179 -5.66 3.64 -16.00
CA PRO A 179 -4.36 3.56 -15.33
C PRO A 179 -4.39 4.37 -14.03
N VAL A 180 -3.63 3.92 -13.04
CA VAL A 180 -3.46 4.63 -11.77
C VAL A 180 -2.01 4.50 -11.36
N ASN A 181 -1.36 5.61 -11.01
CA ASN A 181 -0.04 5.60 -10.41
C ASN A 181 -0.18 5.77 -8.90
N MET A 182 0.32 4.80 -8.13
CA MET A 182 0.35 4.87 -6.68
C MET A 182 1.71 5.39 -6.21
N VAL A 183 1.75 6.46 -5.43
CA VAL A 183 2.98 7.12 -5.00
C VAL A 183 3.04 7.10 -3.46
N PRO A 184 3.64 6.05 -2.85
CA PRO A 184 3.83 6.01 -1.41
C PRO A 184 4.97 6.95 -0.99
N ASN A 185 4.78 7.65 0.13
CA ASN A 185 5.84 8.35 0.83
C ASN A 185 6.23 7.55 2.08
N PHE A 186 7.47 7.06 2.11
CA PHE A 186 7.93 6.23 3.21
C PHE A 186 8.40 7.02 4.43
N ASP A 187 8.58 8.34 4.33
CA ASP A 187 8.99 9.17 5.47
C ASP A 187 7.82 9.47 6.42
N ASP A 188 6.63 9.74 5.87
CA ASP A 188 5.41 10.10 6.63
C ASP A 188 4.31 9.03 6.53
N MET A 189 4.57 7.93 5.81
CA MET A 189 3.62 6.84 5.55
C MET A 189 2.38 7.24 4.74
N SER A 190 2.36 8.40 4.10
CA SER A 190 1.28 8.81 3.19
C SER A 190 1.35 8.06 1.84
N CYS A 191 0.27 8.13 1.07
CA CYS A 191 0.22 7.56 -0.28
C CYS A 191 -0.75 8.33 -1.17
N GLU A 192 -0.38 8.56 -2.43
CA GLU A 192 -1.26 9.10 -3.45
C GLU A 192 -1.66 8.02 -4.46
N MET A 193 -2.91 8.04 -4.93
CA MET A 193 -3.36 7.26 -6.08
C MET A 193 -3.84 8.23 -7.17
N ILE A 194 -3.10 8.35 -8.26
CA ILE A 194 -3.32 9.33 -9.31
C ILE A 194 -3.99 8.63 -10.49
N PHE A 195 -5.32 8.76 -10.60
CA PHE A 195 -6.09 8.15 -11.68
C PHE A 195 -5.84 8.87 -13.02
N GLY A 196 -5.62 8.11 -14.09
CA GLY A 196 -5.26 8.63 -15.41
C GLY A 196 -3.75 8.73 -15.65
N GLN A 197 -2.92 8.58 -14.62
CA GLN A 197 -1.47 8.56 -14.79
C GLN A 197 -0.99 7.13 -15.01
N GLU A 198 -0.21 6.90 -16.07
CA GLU A 198 0.45 5.61 -16.29
C GLU A 198 1.52 5.38 -15.21
N PRO A 199 1.52 4.21 -14.54
CA PRO A 199 2.58 3.88 -13.60
C PRO A 199 3.93 3.83 -14.31
N PRO A 200 5.01 4.28 -13.67
CA PRO A 200 6.35 4.12 -14.20
C PRO A 200 6.73 2.63 -14.27
N ALA A 201 7.68 2.30 -15.15
CA ALA A 201 8.33 0.99 -15.12
C ALA A 201 9.03 0.80 -13.76
N GLN A 202 9.05 -0.43 -13.23
CA GLN A 202 9.63 -0.73 -11.92
C GLN A 202 11.07 -0.21 -11.75
N SER A 203 11.90 -0.29 -12.80
CA SER A 203 13.29 0.18 -12.76
C SER A 203 13.44 1.70 -12.63
N LEU A 204 12.40 2.46 -12.98
CA LEU A 204 12.34 3.92 -12.92
C LEU A 204 11.48 4.41 -11.76
N ASP A 205 10.84 3.50 -11.02
CA ASP A 205 9.89 3.84 -9.98
C ASP A 205 10.63 4.16 -8.67
N PRO A 206 10.52 5.41 -8.17
CA PRO A 206 11.21 5.82 -6.93
C PRO A 206 10.85 4.95 -5.73
N ALA A 207 9.66 4.34 -5.70
CA ALA A 207 9.24 3.48 -4.60
C ALA A 207 10.13 2.24 -4.44
N PHE A 208 10.84 1.82 -5.50
CA PHE A 208 11.76 0.68 -5.49
C PHE A 208 13.21 1.06 -5.19
N ALA A 209 13.54 2.35 -5.21
CA ALA A 209 14.89 2.84 -4.88
C ALA A 209 15.09 3.09 -3.38
N GLN A 210 14.01 3.11 -2.60
CA GLN A 210 14.03 3.48 -1.19
C GLN A 210 14.55 2.34 -0.31
N PRO A 211 15.42 2.62 0.69
CA PRO A 211 15.88 1.60 1.61
C PRO A 211 14.73 1.10 2.49
N CYS A 212 14.79 -0.17 2.90
CA CYS A 212 13.85 -0.70 3.88
C CYS A 212 13.97 0.03 5.23
N TYR A 213 12.85 0.14 5.95
CA TYR A 213 12.84 0.60 7.34
C TYR A 213 13.79 -0.24 8.21
N LYS A 214 14.43 0.37 9.20
CA LYS A 214 15.34 -0.33 10.14
C LYS A 214 14.67 -1.54 10.80
N GLN A 215 13.36 -1.43 11.09
CA GLN A 215 12.56 -2.49 11.71
C GLN A 215 12.08 -3.56 10.72
N CYS A 216 12.16 -3.33 9.40
CA CYS A 216 11.79 -4.32 8.39
C CYS A 216 12.58 -5.63 8.53
N ASN A 217 13.85 -5.55 8.97
CA ASN A 217 14.74 -6.71 9.15
C ASN A 217 14.57 -7.44 10.49
N SER A 218 14.07 -6.79 11.55
CA SER A 218 13.93 -7.44 12.87
C SER A 218 12.83 -8.52 12.83
N PHE A 219 11.77 -8.30 12.05
CA PHE A 219 10.65 -9.22 11.91
C PHE A 219 10.97 -10.48 11.08
N LEU A 220 11.94 -10.42 10.16
CA LEU A 220 12.44 -11.60 9.44
C LEU A 220 13.29 -12.50 10.35
N ASN A 221 14.07 -11.90 11.26
CA ASN A 221 14.97 -12.62 12.15
C ASN A 221 14.26 -13.29 13.35
N SER A 222 13.19 -12.68 13.88
CA SER A 222 12.47 -13.24 15.05
C SER A 222 11.79 -14.59 14.78
N TYR A 223 11.46 -14.91 13.51
CA TYR A 223 10.79 -16.16 13.14
C TYR A 223 11.74 -17.28 12.70
N LYS A 224 12.96 -16.97 12.23
CA LYS A 224 14.02 -18.00 12.11
C LYS A 224 14.27 -18.70 13.44
N LYS A 225 14.05 -18.01 14.56
CA LYS A 225 14.17 -18.60 15.91
C LYS A 225 12.99 -19.50 16.31
N LEU A 226 11.83 -19.38 15.67
CA LEU A 226 10.61 -20.16 15.95
C LEU A 226 10.43 -21.38 15.04
N LEU A 227 11.18 -21.48 13.93
CA LEU A 227 11.21 -22.65 13.06
C LEU A 227 12.34 -23.64 13.41
N PHE A 228 13.15 -23.32 14.43
CA PHE A 228 14.24 -24.15 14.96
C PHE A 228 14.01 -24.54 16.44
N ILE A 229 12.77 -24.47 16.91
CA ILE A 229 12.27 -25.07 18.16
C ILE A 229 11.06 -25.91 17.79
#